data_AF-A0A963RCF6-F1
#
_entry.id   AF-A0A963RCF6-F1
#
_cell.length_a   1.000
_cell.length_b   1.000
_cell.length_c   1.000
_cell.angle_alpha   90.00
_cell.angle_beta   90.00
_cell.angle_gamma   90.00
#
_symmetry.space_group_name_H-M   'P 1'
#
loop_
_entity.id
_entity.type
_entity.pdbx_description
1 polymer ?
#
loop_
_entity_poly.entity_id
_entity_poly.type
_entity_poly.pdbx_seq_one_letter_code
_entity_poly.pdbx_strand_id
1 'polypeptide(L)'
;MRKAVVGACLLLAACDFGSFWEGFGDKEPLTKVPDLSLTMLELEAIEKLEVHRKEREAIEGLAKRVRSAMEEYLFDPFSAEYRKLRAGRNGAVCGQVNAKNRLGAYVGFRDFVVGKDGKTVYSSGHSDGVETELYSSFAEAYVNACASKVEANRHAEATAPVEDYYSAEDAADAAAEAADDAARAMEESEPLIEEKPYW
;
A
#
# COMPACT_ATOMS: atom_id res chain seq x y z
N MET A 1 6.06 -41.53 19.29
CA MET A 1 6.04 -41.47 20.77
C MET A 1 5.07 -40.38 21.18
N ARG A 2 3.91 -40.76 21.74
CA ARG A 2 2.87 -39.85 22.23
C ARG A 2 3.08 -39.65 23.73
N LYS A 3 3.17 -38.42 24.21
CA LYS A 3 2.99 -38.11 25.63
C LYS A 3 1.90 -37.04 25.74
N ALA A 4 0.72 -37.51 26.12
CA ALA A 4 -0.31 -36.70 26.73
C ALA A 4 0.15 -36.32 28.14
N VAL A 5 0.01 -35.05 28.51
CA VAL A 5 -0.04 -34.63 29.91
C VAL A 5 -1.38 -33.94 30.08
N VAL A 6 -2.31 -34.69 30.66
CA VAL A 6 -3.55 -34.22 31.25
C VAL A 6 -3.16 -33.50 32.54
N GLY A 7 -3.52 -32.22 32.64
CA GLY A 7 -3.29 -31.40 33.82
C GLY A 7 -4.52 -30.53 34.08
N ALA A 8 -5.52 -31.13 34.73
CA ALA A 8 -6.67 -30.44 35.25
C ALA A 8 -6.24 -29.48 36.38
N CYS A 9 -6.63 -28.21 36.28
CA CYS A 9 -6.73 -27.34 37.45
C CYS A 9 -8.09 -26.67 37.42
N LEU A 10 -9.02 -27.41 38.00
CA LEU A 10 -10.37 -27.03 38.36
C LEU A 10 -10.25 -26.24 39.66
N LEU A 11 -10.25 -24.91 39.59
CA LEU A 11 -10.48 -24.04 40.75
C LEU A 11 -11.62 -23.10 40.40
N LEU A 12 -12.83 -23.64 40.61
CA LEU A 12 -14.06 -22.88 40.80
C LEU A 12 -13.93 -22.10 42.12
N ALA A 13 -13.50 -20.85 42.03
CA ALA A 13 -13.80 -19.87 43.07
C ALA A 13 -15.24 -19.41 42.85
N ALA A 14 -16.16 -20.03 43.59
CA ALA A 14 -17.52 -19.53 43.75
C ALA A 14 -17.44 -18.19 44.49
N CYS A 15 -17.57 -17.09 43.75
CA CYS A 15 -17.97 -15.83 44.36
C CYS A 15 -19.48 -15.91 44.62
N ASP A 16 -19.84 -16.02 45.89
CA ASP A 16 -21.19 -15.85 46.39
C ASP A 16 -21.74 -14.47 45.96
N PHE A 17 -22.49 -14.46 44.85
CA PHE A 17 -23.26 -13.31 44.36
C PHE A 17 -24.75 -13.45 44.74
N GLY A 18 -25.01 -14.05 45.90
CA GLY A 18 -26.35 -14.17 46.46
C GLY A 18 -26.68 -12.96 47.34
N SER A 19 -27.82 -12.30 47.06
CA SER A 19 -28.54 -11.37 47.96
C SER A 19 -28.33 -9.85 47.75
N PHE A 20 -28.40 -9.35 46.51
CA PHE A 20 -28.56 -7.89 46.26
C PHE A 20 -29.59 -7.55 45.16
N TRP A 21 -30.64 -8.37 44.99
CA TRP A 21 -31.65 -8.15 43.94
C TRP A 21 -33.10 -8.15 44.45
N GLU A 22 -33.35 -7.90 45.73
CA GLU A 22 -34.70 -7.67 46.26
C GLU A 22 -34.89 -6.18 46.55
N GLY A 23 -35.25 -5.42 45.51
CA GLY A 23 -35.49 -3.98 45.70
C GLY A 23 -35.81 -3.14 44.46
N PHE A 24 -35.95 -3.72 43.27
CA PHE A 24 -36.50 -2.99 42.12
C PHE A 24 -38.00 -3.21 42.06
N GLY A 25 -38.72 -2.45 42.89
CA GLY A 25 -40.16 -2.32 42.78
C GLY A 25 -40.56 -1.92 41.37
N ASP A 26 -41.71 -2.45 40.95
CA ASP A 26 -42.35 -2.24 39.66
C ASP A 26 -42.45 -0.75 39.33
N LYS A 27 -41.45 -0.24 38.59
CA LYS A 27 -41.56 1.07 37.96
C LYS A 27 -42.42 0.89 36.73
N GLU A 28 -43.58 1.55 36.75
CA GLU A 28 -44.51 1.64 35.65
C GLU A 28 -43.78 1.81 34.30
N PRO A 29 -44.22 1.13 33.24
CA PRO A 29 -43.60 1.26 31.94
C PRO A 29 -43.81 2.69 31.43
N LEU A 30 -42.74 3.49 31.46
CA LEU A 30 -42.63 4.81 30.83
C LEU A 30 -42.89 4.67 29.32
N THR A 31 -44.17 4.66 28.94
CA THR A 31 -44.69 4.45 27.58
C THR A 31 -45.30 5.72 27.00
N LYS A 32 -44.74 6.87 27.37
CA LYS A 32 -44.99 8.13 26.67
C LYS A 32 -43.66 8.74 26.29
N VAL A 33 -43.08 8.20 25.22
CA VAL A 33 -42.11 8.98 24.44
C VAL A 33 -42.91 10.18 23.92
N PRO A 34 -42.53 11.42 24.27
CA PRO A 34 -43.17 12.59 23.68
C PRO A 34 -43.06 12.48 22.16
N ASP A 35 -44.15 12.81 21.48
CA ASP A 35 -44.19 12.90 20.03
C ASP A 35 -43.18 13.98 19.61
N LEU A 36 -41.92 13.57 19.41
CA LEU A 36 -40.87 14.41 18.87
C LEU A 36 -41.23 14.59 17.40
N SER A 37 -42.10 15.57 17.12
CA SER A 37 -42.28 16.11 15.79
C SER A 37 -40.99 16.87 15.43
N LEU A 38 -39.96 16.11 15.07
CA LEU A 38 -38.69 16.64 14.58
C LEU A 38 -38.99 17.53 13.38
N THR A 39 -38.38 18.71 13.39
CA THR A 39 -38.38 19.60 12.23
C THR A 39 -37.64 18.93 11.07
N MET A 40 -37.96 19.33 9.84
CA MET A 40 -37.29 18.83 8.63
C MET A 40 -35.75 18.93 8.70
N LEU A 41 -35.24 19.98 9.37
CA LEU A 41 -33.80 20.22 9.54
C LEU A 41 -33.15 19.22 10.51
N GLU A 42 -33.87 18.80 11.55
CA GLU A 42 -33.37 17.81 12.51
C GLU A 42 -33.30 16.41 11.89
N LEU A 43 -34.25 16.06 11.02
CA LEU A 43 -34.23 14.80 10.28
C LEU A 43 -33.01 14.72 9.34
N GLU A 44 -32.72 15.80 8.61
CA GLU A 44 -31.53 15.87 7.74
C GLU A 44 -30.22 15.77 8.54
N ALA A 45 -30.17 16.38 9.73
CA ALA A 45 -29.01 16.29 10.61
C ALA A 45 -28.76 14.86 11.10
N ILE A 46 -29.83 14.14 11.47
CA ILE A 46 -29.73 12.72 11.89
C ILE A 46 -29.21 11.86 10.74
N GLU A 47 -29.76 12.02 9.53
CA GLU A 47 -29.32 11.25 8.36
C GLU A 47 -27.81 11.46 8.08
N LYS A 48 -27.33 12.70 8.11
CA LYS A 48 -25.91 13.03 7.93
C LYS A 48 -25.03 12.41 9.03
N LEU A 49 -25.47 12.43 10.28
CA LEU A 49 -24.73 11.83 11.39
C LEU A 49 -24.64 10.31 11.27
N GLU A 50 -25.71 9.65 10.81
CA GLU A 50 -25.71 8.21 10.57
C GLU A 50 -24.75 7.80 9.45
N VAL A 51 -24.73 8.58 8.35
CA VAL A 51 -23.77 8.38 7.25
C VAL A 51 -22.34 8.50 7.79
N HIS A 52 -22.02 9.58 8.51
CA HIS A 52 -20.68 9.75 9.09
C HIS A 52 -20.30 8.68 10.10
N ARG A 53 -21.25 8.18 10.91
CA ARG A 53 -20.99 7.07 11.83
C ARG A 53 -20.60 5.81 11.05
N LYS A 54 -21.38 5.45 10.02
CA LYS A 54 -21.11 4.28 9.17
C LYS A 54 -19.76 4.41 8.45
N GLU A 55 -19.43 5.60 7.97
CA GLU A 55 -18.13 5.88 7.37
C GLU A 55 -16.98 5.69 8.36
N ARG A 56 -17.09 6.21 9.58
CA ARG A 56 -16.06 6.03 10.62
C ARG A 56 -15.89 4.57 11.01
N GLU A 57 -16.98 3.84 11.21
CA GLU A 57 -16.96 2.41 11.50
C GLU A 57 -16.28 1.62 10.37
N ALA A 58 -16.57 1.95 9.11
CA ALA A 58 -15.93 1.34 7.96
C ALA A 58 -14.42 1.63 7.94
N ILE A 59 -14.02 2.89 8.12
CA ILE A 59 -12.61 3.32 8.16
C ILE A 59 -11.86 2.65 9.33
N GLU A 60 -12.48 2.56 10.51
CA GLU A 60 -11.90 1.88 11.67
C GLU A 60 -11.70 0.38 11.39
N GLY A 61 -12.68 -0.26 10.76
CA GLY A 61 -12.57 -1.64 10.29
C GLY A 61 -11.41 -1.85 9.31
N LEU A 62 -11.17 -0.90 8.40
CA LEU A 62 -9.99 -0.92 7.52
C LEU A 62 -8.69 -0.72 8.32
N ALA A 63 -8.66 0.26 9.21
CA ALA A 63 -7.48 0.60 10.02
C ALA A 63 -7.02 -0.57 10.88
N LYS A 64 -7.95 -1.31 11.48
CA LYS A 64 -7.64 -2.50 12.27
C LYS A 64 -6.93 -3.57 11.43
N ARG A 65 -7.41 -3.84 10.21
CA ARG A 65 -6.77 -4.82 9.31
C ARG A 65 -5.38 -4.38 8.87
N VAL A 66 -5.22 -3.11 8.54
CA VAL A 66 -3.94 -2.55 8.13
C VAL A 66 -2.93 -2.62 9.27
N ARG A 67 -3.32 -2.25 10.49
CA ARG A 67 -2.43 -2.32 11.66
C ARG A 67 -1.87 -3.72 11.85
N SER A 68 -2.74 -4.74 11.85
CA SER A 68 -2.30 -6.13 11.98
C SER A 68 -1.38 -6.58 10.84
N ALA A 69 -1.63 -6.12 9.61
CA ALA A 69 -0.75 -6.44 8.48
C ALA A 69 0.60 -5.71 8.54
N MET A 70 0.67 -4.55 9.18
CA MET A 70 1.86 -3.70 9.25
C MET A 70 2.78 -4.00 10.44
N GLU A 71 2.30 -4.77 11.43
CA GLU A 71 3.07 -5.13 12.63
C GLU A 71 4.42 -5.80 12.31
N GLU A 72 4.48 -6.57 11.23
CA GLU A 72 5.70 -7.28 10.80
C GLU A 72 6.67 -6.40 9.98
N TYR A 73 6.19 -5.28 9.43
CA TYR A 73 6.95 -4.44 8.47
C TYR A 73 7.46 -3.13 9.08
N LEU A 74 6.81 -2.63 10.13
CA LEU A 74 7.16 -1.36 10.77
C LEU A 74 8.00 -1.58 12.02
N PHE A 75 9.01 -0.72 12.23
CA PHE A 75 9.82 -0.73 13.44
C PHE A 75 9.01 -0.38 14.70
N ASP A 76 8.10 0.59 14.59
CA ASP A 76 7.17 0.99 15.66
C ASP A 76 5.75 1.05 15.09
N PRO A 77 5.01 -0.08 15.09
CA PRO A 77 3.67 -0.16 14.51
C PRO A 77 2.61 0.58 15.35
N PHE A 78 2.84 0.77 16.65
CA PHE A 78 1.89 1.41 17.55
C PHE A 78 1.88 2.93 17.43
N SER A 79 3.01 3.53 17.05
CA SER A 79 3.09 4.97 16.72
C SER A 79 2.67 5.27 15.27
N ALA A 80 2.33 4.28 14.46
CA ALA A 80 2.04 4.49 13.05
C ALA A 80 0.70 5.22 12.85
N GLU A 81 0.72 6.30 12.07
CA GLU A 81 -0.46 7.07 11.69
C GLU A 81 -0.94 6.65 10.30
N TYR A 82 -2.24 6.37 10.18
CA TYR A 82 -2.86 5.95 8.93
C TYR A 82 -3.85 7.01 8.44
N ARG A 83 -3.79 7.34 7.15
CA ARG A 83 -4.75 8.26 6.52
C ARG A 83 -5.10 7.84 5.10
N LYS A 84 -6.17 8.43 4.56
CA LYS A 84 -6.70 8.14 3.20
C LYS A 84 -6.95 6.64 2.97
N LEU A 85 -7.40 5.94 4.01
CA LEU A 85 -7.72 4.52 3.94
C LEU A 85 -8.93 4.31 3.02
N ARG A 86 -8.79 3.38 2.09
CA ARG A 86 -9.86 2.96 1.18
C ARG A 86 -9.81 1.46 0.92
N ALA A 87 -10.98 0.87 0.73
CA ALA A 87 -11.09 -0.50 0.25
C ALA A 87 -10.77 -0.53 -1.25
N GLY A 88 -9.81 -1.37 -1.64
CA GLY A 88 -9.49 -1.69 -3.01
C GLY A 88 -10.27 -2.89 -3.54
N ARG A 89 -9.94 -3.30 -4.76
CA ARG A 89 -10.42 -4.53 -5.39
C ARG A 89 -9.92 -5.76 -4.62
N ASN A 90 -10.67 -6.86 -4.74
CA ASN A 90 -10.33 -8.16 -4.15
C ASN A 90 -10.11 -8.15 -2.63
N GLY A 91 -10.63 -7.15 -1.92
CA GLY A 91 -10.48 -7.02 -0.47
C GLY A 91 -9.17 -6.38 -0.03
N ALA A 92 -8.39 -5.82 -0.96
CA ALA A 92 -7.21 -5.04 -0.64
C ALA A 92 -7.57 -3.76 0.13
N VAL A 93 -6.59 -3.20 0.84
CA VAL A 93 -6.71 -1.91 1.52
C VAL A 93 -5.54 -1.04 1.12
N CYS A 94 -5.84 0.21 0.78
CA CYS A 94 -4.86 1.16 0.27
C CYS A 94 -4.91 2.41 1.12
N GLY A 95 -3.79 3.09 1.27
CA GLY A 95 -3.76 4.36 1.99
C GLY A 95 -2.34 4.86 2.19
N GLN A 96 -2.19 5.71 3.20
CA GLN A 96 -0.92 6.30 3.57
C GLN A 96 -0.58 5.98 5.02
N VAL A 97 0.68 5.64 5.26
CA VAL A 97 1.22 5.37 6.58
C VAL A 97 2.38 6.32 6.88
N ASN A 98 2.37 6.92 8.06
CA ASN A 98 3.50 7.66 8.60
C ASN A 98 3.99 6.91 9.84
N ALA A 99 5.21 6.39 9.77
CA ALA A 99 5.82 5.59 10.82
C ALA A 99 7.20 6.15 11.19
N LYS A 100 7.69 5.77 12.36
CA LYS A 100 9.03 6.14 12.80
C LYS A 100 10.09 5.24 12.17
N ASN A 101 11.24 5.80 11.82
CA ASN A 101 12.43 5.02 11.50
C ASN A 101 13.12 4.48 12.77
N ARG A 102 14.22 3.76 12.58
CA ARG A 102 15.02 3.19 13.68
C ARG A 102 15.63 4.24 14.62
N LEU A 103 15.71 5.50 14.18
CA LEU A 103 16.16 6.64 14.99
C LEU A 103 15.00 7.32 15.74
N GLY A 104 13.77 6.81 15.61
CA GLY A 104 12.59 7.32 16.29
C GLY A 104 11.92 8.55 15.62
N ALA A 105 12.40 8.97 14.46
CA ALA A 105 11.83 10.11 13.71
C ALA A 105 10.79 9.64 12.69
N TYR A 106 9.71 10.40 12.54
CA TYR A 106 8.71 10.15 11.49
C TYR A 106 9.31 10.45 10.11
N VAL A 107 9.16 9.51 9.18
CA VAL A 107 9.69 9.63 7.81
C VAL A 107 8.73 10.28 6.82
N GLY A 108 7.55 10.68 7.30
CA GLY A 108 6.46 11.21 6.48
C GLY A 108 5.52 10.13 5.96
N PHE A 109 4.41 10.58 5.39
CA PHE A 109 3.38 9.68 4.84
C PHE A 109 3.85 9.03 3.54
N ARG A 110 3.85 7.70 3.52
CA ARG A 110 4.15 6.88 2.34
C ARG A 110 2.92 6.08 1.95
N ASP A 111 2.70 5.91 0.65
CA ASP A 111 1.60 5.11 0.15
C ASP A 111 1.86 3.62 0.37
N PHE A 112 0.81 2.86 0.67
CA PHE A 112 0.87 1.41 0.84
C PHE A 112 -0.34 0.70 0.23
N VAL A 113 -0.16 -0.59 -0.02
CA VAL A 113 -1.18 -1.56 -0.44
C VAL A 113 -1.07 -2.78 0.45
N VAL A 114 -2.17 -3.13 1.11
CA VAL A 114 -2.32 -4.39 1.87
C VAL A 114 -3.25 -5.31 1.06
N GLY A 115 -2.73 -6.45 0.64
CA GLY A 115 -3.51 -7.50 -0.02
C GLY A 115 -4.50 -8.18 0.94
N LYS A 116 -5.44 -8.96 0.39
CA LYS A 116 -6.38 -9.75 1.20
C LYS A 116 -5.66 -10.81 2.04
N ASP A 117 -4.51 -11.27 1.58
CA ASP A 117 -3.61 -12.21 2.25
C ASP A 117 -2.74 -11.55 3.34
N GLY A 118 -2.88 -10.24 3.57
CA GLY A 118 -2.09 -9.50 4.55
C GLY A 118 -0.70 -9.11 4.06
N LYS A 119 -0.34 -9.45 2.81
CA LYS A 119 0.92 -9.00 2.21
C LYS A 119 0.87 -7.50 2.01
N THR A 120 1.95 -6.83 2.40
CA THR A 120 2.04 -5.38 2.35
C THR A 120 3.13 -4.96 1.39
N VAL A 121 2.81 -4.04 0.48
CA VAL A 121 3.76 -3.35 -0.39
C VAL A 121 3.64 -1.85 -0.11
N TYR A 122 4.74 -1.15 0.12
CA TYR A 122 4.74 0.31 0.34
C TYR A 122 5.71 1.00 -0.63
N SER A 123 5.37 2.22 -1.02
CA SER A 123 6.18 3.03 -1.93
C SER A 123 7.47 3.45 -1.23
N SER A 124 8.56 2.70 -1.42
CA SER A 124 9.87 3.05 -0.88
C SER A 124 10.56 4.12 -1.74
N GLY A 125 10.41 5.39 -1.36
CA GLY A 125 11.41 6.40 -1.65
C GLY A 125 12.46 6.33 -0.55
N HIS A 126 13.57 5.62 -0.77
CA HIS A 126 14.82 5.61 0.00
C HIS A 126 14.72 6.08 1.48
N SER A 127 14.65 5.17 2.46
CA SER A 127 15.32 5.36 3.77
C SER A 127 15.22 4.11 4.68
N ASP A 128 16.35 3.75 5.29
CA ASP A 128 16.47 3.20 6.66
C ASP A 128 16.06 1.73 6.97
N GLY A 129 16.30 0.81 6.04
CA GLY A 129 16.47 -0.61 6.40
C GLY A 129 15.24 -1.51 6.28
N VAL A 130 14.30 -1.17 5.41
CA VAL A 130 13.35 -2.15 4.86
C VAL A 130 13.71 -2.34 3.39
N GLU A 131 13.85 -3.59 2.94
CA GLU A 131 14.30 -3.93 1.59
C GLU A 131 13.51 -3.12 0.55
N THR A 132 14.25 -2.42 -0.29
CA THR A 132 13.71 -1.47 -1.26
C THR A 132 13.14 -2.28 -2.40
N GLU A 133 11.84 -2.59 -2.34
CA GLU A 133 11.19 -3.08 -3.55
C GLU A 133 11.21 -1.97 -4.60
N LEU A 134 11.59 -2.33 -5.82
CA LEU A 134 11.62 -1.43 -6.96
C LEU A 134 10.25 -0.72 -7.08
N TYR A 135 10.25 0.59 -7.35
CA TYR A 135 9.03 1.39 -7.50
C TYR A 135 7.97 0.74 -8.44
N SER A 136 8.41 -0.11 -9.37
CA SER A 136 7.55 -0.91 -10.25
C SER A 136 6.64 -1.90 -9.51
N SER A 137 7.09 -2.59 -8.45
CA SER A 137 6.25 -3.56 -7.73
C SER A 137 5.09 -2.88 -7.00
N PHE A 138 5.36 -1.73 -6.39
CA PHE A 138 4.34 -0.90 -5.75
C PHE A 138 3.36 -0.38 -6.79
N ALA A 139 3.85 0.18 -7.90
CA ALA A 139 3.00 0.71 -8.96
C ALA A 139 2.06 -0.38 -9.50
N GLU A 140 2.56 -1.58 -9.77
CA GLU A 140 1.76 -2.71 -10.23
C GLU A 140 0.73 -3.15 -9.17
N ALA A 141 1.15 -3.32 -7.91
CA ALA A 141 0.26 -3.69 -6.82
C ALA A 141 -0.86 -2.65 -6.63
N TYR A 142 -0.52 -1.37 -6.68
CA TYR A 142 -1.47 -0.27 -6.60
C TYR A 142 -2.40 -0.23 -7.81
N VAL A 143 -1.88 -0.37 -9.03
CA VAL A 143 -2.70 -0.36 -10.24
C VAL A 143 -3.67 -1.52 -10.26
N ASN A 144 -3.26 -2.70 -9.80
CA ASN A 144 -4.10 -3.89 -9.79
C ASN A 144 -5.14 -3.87 -8.66
N ALA A 145 -4.79 -3.39 -7.48
CA ALA A 145 -5.66 -3.46 -6.31
C ALA A 145 -6.43 -2.16 -6.04
N CYS A 146 -5.85 -1.00 -6.31
CA CYS A 146 -6.25 0.26 -5.71
C CYS A 146 -6.60 1.37 -6.71
N ALA A 147 -6.05 1.34 -7.92
CA ALA A 147 -6.23 2.40 -8.88
C ALA A 147 -7.68 2.50 -9.37
N SER A 148 -8.17 3.74 -9.44
CA SER A 148 -9.35 4.10 -10.23
C SER A 148 -9.11 3.82 -11.72
N LYS A 149 -10.20 3.77 -12.51
CA LYS A 149 -10.08 3.60 -13.97
C LYS A 149 -9.19 4.66 -14.61
N VAL A 150 -9.27 5.90 -14.13
CA VAL A 150 -8.47 7.01 -14.63
C VAL A 150 -6.99 6.83 -14.30
N GLU A 151 -6.68 6.44 -13.06
CA GLU A 151 -5.28 6.16 -12.65
C GLU A 151 -4.70 4.97 -13.40
N ALA A 152 -5.48 3.91 -13.59
CA ALA A 152 -5.05 2.73 -14.34
C ALA A 152 -4.79 3.07 -15.82
N ASN A 153 -5.64 3.88 -16.45
CA ASN A 153 -5.41 4.34 -17.83
C ASN A 153 -4.16 5.21 -17.94
N ARG A 154 -3.95 6.16 -17.01
CA ARG A 154 -2.72 6.98 -16.99
C ARG A 154 -1.47 6.13 -16.80
N HIS A 155 -1.55 5.10 -15.95
CA HIS A 155 -0.44 4.17 -15.81
C HIS A 155 -0.21 3.41 -17.11
N ALA A 156 -1.26 2.89 -17.75
CA ALA A 156 -1.15 2.18 -19.02
C ALA A 156 -0.55 3.06 -20.14
N GLU A 157 -0.92 4.35 -20.19
CA GLU A 157 -0.33 5.32 -21.11
C GLU A 157 1.15 5.58 -20.78
N ALA A 158 1.50 5.73 -19.50
CA ALA A 158 2.87 6.00 -19.06
C ALA A 158 3.81 4.79 -19.19
N THR A 159 3.28 3.56 -19.08
CA THR A 159 4.02 2.31 -19.23
C THR A 159 3.83 1.66 -20.60
N ALA A 160 3.10 2.32 -21.51
CA ALA A 160 3.05 1.85 -22.89
C ALA A 160 4.48 1.75 -23.40
N PRO A 161 4.85 0.67 -24.10
CA PRO A 161 6.14 0.64 -24.76
C PRO A 161 6.21 1.89 -25.61
N VAL A 162 7.20 2.73 -25.34
CA VAL A 162 7.56 3.78 -26.29
C VAL A 162 7.93 2.99 -27.52
N GLU A 163 7.12 3.05 -28.58
CA GLU A 163 7.57 2.53 -29.88
C GLU A 163 8.91 3.22 -30.10
N ASP A 164 9.99 2.43 -30.05
CA ASP A 164 11.34 2.93 -30.06
C ASP A 164 11.47 3.90 -31.23
N TYR A 165 11.51 5.18 -30.90
CA TYR A 165 11.87 6.25 -31.80
C TYR A 165 13.40 6.22 -31.95
N TYR A 166 13.96 5.05 -32.25
CA TYR A 166 15.14 4.98 -33.09
C TYR A 166 14.60 5.27 -34.48
N SER A 167 14.68 6.54 -34.87
CA SER A 167 14.28 6.94 -36.19
C SER A 167 15.12 6.15 -37.19
N ALA A 168 14.57 5.85 -38.37
CA ALA A 168 15.37 5.31 -39.46
C ALA A 168 16.55 6.23 -39.83
N GLU A 169 16.52 7.50 -39.39
CA GLU A 169 17.57 8.50 -39.57
C GLU A 169 18.77 8.20 -38.66
N ASP A 170 18.57 7.80 -37.39
CA ASP A 170 19.66 7.43 -36.48
C ASP A 170 20.38 6.15 -36.94
N ALA A 171 19.64 5.23 -37.57
CA ALA A 171 20.22 4.04 -38.18
C ALA A 171 21.01 4.38 -39.46
N ALA A 172 20.61 5.42 -40.19
CA ALA A 172 21.33 5.90 -41.36
C ALA A 172 22.62 6.64 -40.96
N ASP A 173 22.59 7.44 -39.90
CA ASP A 173 23.76 8.15 -39.36
C ASP A 173 24.80 7.16 -38.81
N ALA A 174 24.36 6.13 -38.07
CA ALA A 174 25.26 5.06 -37.61
C ALA A 174 25.84 4.24 -38.78
N ALA A 175 25.07 4.01 -39.85
CA ALA A 175 25.57 3.33 -41.05
C ALA A 175 26.56 4.19 -41.84
N ALA A 176 26.37 5.52 -41.87
CA ALA A 176 27.28 6.46 -42.51
C ALA A 176 28.61 6.55 -41.75
N GLU A 177 28.59 6.64 -40.42
CA GLU A 177 29.80 6.66 -39.59
C GLU A 177 30.61 5.35 -39.73
N ALA A 178 29.93 4.20 -39.74
CA ALA A 178 30.57 2.90 -39.96
C ALA A 178 31.21 2.76 -41.36
N ALA A 179 30.63 3.40 -42.38
CA ALA A 179 31.20 3.41 -43.73
C ALA A 179 32.45 4.31 -43.82
N ASP A 180 32.47 5.45 -43.12
CA ASP A 180 33.63 6.35 -43.08
C ASP A 180 34.82 5.71 -42.35
N ASP A 181 34.57 5.06 -41.22
CA ASP A 181 35.60 4.32 -40.48
C ASP A 181 36.19 3.15 -41.29
N ALA A 182 35.35 2.44 -42.05
CA ALA A 182 35.81 1.38 -42.94
C ALA A 182 36.69 1.90 -44.08
N ALA A 183 36.36 3.09 -44.63
CA ALA A 183 37.17 3.73 -45.66
C ALA A 183 38.55 4.14 -45.12
N ARG A 184 38.60 4.74 -43.92
CA ARG A 184 39.84 5.17 -43.26
C ARG A 184 40.77 3.99 -42.96
N ALA A 185 40.22 2.86 -42.54
CA ALA A 185 40.98 1.64 -42.27
C ALA A 185 41.62 1.03 -43.53
N MET A 186 41.03 1.23 -44.72
CA MET A 186 41.64 0.78 -45.98
C MET A 186 42.80 1.68 -46.41
N GLU A 187 42.73 2.98 -46.14
CA GLU A 187 43.80 3.94 -46.47
C GLU A 187 45.06 3.71 -45.63
N GLU A 188 44.94 3.35 -44.35
CA GLU A 188 46.10 3.03 -43.50
C GLU A 188 46.77 1.68 -43.82
N SER A 189 46.15 0.85 -44.67
CA SER A 189 46.67 -0.46 -45.06
C SER A 189 47.62 -0.41 -46.26
N GLU A 190 48.03 0.77 -46.72
CA GLU A 190 48.98 0.90 -47.82
C GLU A 190 50.27 0.12 -47.53
N PRO A 191 50.64 -0.86 -48.39
CA PRO A 191 51.79 -1.71 -48.14
C PRO A 191 53.04 -0.85 -48.18
N LEU A 192 53.78 -0.84 -47.07
CA LEU A 192 55.13 -0.29 -46.99
C LEU A 192 55.94 -0.84 -48.17
N ILE A 193 56.23 0.02 -49.14
CA ILE A 193 57.06 -0.32 -50.29
C ILE A 193 58.43 -0.64 -49.72
N GLU A 194 58.75 -1.93 -49.68
CA GLU A 194 60.02 -2.44 -49.19
C GLU A 194 61.13 -1.93 -50.12
N GLU A 195 61.77 -0.83 -49.74
CA GLU A 195 62.88 -0.27 -50.50
C GLU A 195 64.02 -1.29 -50.55
N LYS A 196 64.19 -1.90 -51.72
CA LYS A 196 65.29 -2.83 -51.94
C LYS A 196 66.61 -2.06 -51.93
N PRO A 197 67.62 -2.51 -51.16
CA PRO A 197 68.91 -1.86 -51.12
C PRO A 197 69.61 -2.01 -52.48
N TYR A 198 70.02 -0.87 -53.04
CA TYR A 198 71.01 -0.87 -54.12
C TYR A 198 72.38 -1.16 -53.49
N TRP A 199 73.03 -2.16 -54.09
CA TRP A 199 74.37 -2.68 -53.85
C TRP A 199 75.45 -1.58 -53.70
#